data_AF-A0A0E9WWE3-F1
#
_entry.id   AF-A0A0E9WWE3-F1
#
_cell.length_a   1.000
_cell.length_b   1.000
_cell.length_c   1.000
_cell.angle_alpha   90.00
_cell.angle_beta   90.00
_cell.angle_gamma   90.00
#
_symmetry.space_group_name_H-M   'P 1'
#
loop_
_entity.id
_entity.type
_entity.pdbx_description
1 polymer ?
#
loop_
_entity_poly.entity_id
_entity_poly.type
_entity_poly.pdbx_seq_one_letter_code
_entity_poly.pdbx_strand_id
1 'polypeptide(L)'
;MSFSERQKRRRQNAFGATSPPFIDYLKDILRRYPDGGQILKELIQNADDAGATEVVFIHDDRAYGTQALWAEDLEKYQGIVLAKMVL
;
A
#
# COMPACT_ATOMS: atom_id res chain seq x y z
N MET A 1 9.07 44.43 -18.01
CA MET A 1 9.00 43.20 -17.20
C MET A 1 8.09 42.21 -17.90
N SER A 2 8.64 41.05 -18.28
CA SER A 2 7.93 40.04 -19.06
C SER A 2 6.96 39.23 -18.21
N PHE A 3 5.96 38.65 -18.85
CA PHE A 3 4.97 37.78 -18.20
C PHE A 3 5.64 36.57 -17.51
N SER A 4 6.77 36.10 -18.06
CA SER A 4 7.60 35.02 -17.53
C SER A 4 8.24 35.38 -16.17
N GLU A 5 8.67 36.64 -16.00
CA GLU A 5 9.28 37.11 -14.73
C GLU A 5 8.25 37.16 -13.59
N ARG A 6 6.98 37.43 -13.90
CA ARG A 6 5.88 37.46 -12.92
C ARG A 6 5.50 36.05 -12.43
N GLN A 7 5.54 35.03 -13.29
CA GLN A 7 5.27 33.65 -12.90
C GLN A 7 6.38 33.07 -12.02
N LYS A 8 7.64 33.42 -12.28
CA LYS A 8 8.81 32.93 -11.53
C LYS A 8 8.79 33.42 -10.07
N ARG A 9 8.36 34.66 -9.82
CA ARG A 9 8.20 35.23 -8.46
C ARG A 9 7.06 34.61 -7.65
N ARG A 10 5.96 34.15 -8.27
CA ARG A 10 4.84 33.54 -7.54
C ARG A 10 5.18 32.17 -6.95
N ARG A 11 6.06 31.41 -7.61
CA ARG A 11 6.54 30.11 -7.10
C ARG A 11 7.56 30.24 -5.96
N GLN A 12 8.32 31.33 -5.91
CA GLN A 12 9.31 31.56 -4.84
C GLN A 12 8.69 31.91 -3.47
N ASN A 13 7.40 32.27 -3.43
CA ASN A 13 6.72 32.73 -2.21
C ASN A 13 5.69 31.72 -1.67
N ALA A 14 5.77 30.45 -2.04
CA ALA A 14 4.93 29.40 -1.42
C ALA A 14 5.48 29.07 -0.02
N PHE A 15 5.18 29.91 0.96
CA PHE A 15 5.45 29.63 2.37
C PHE A 15 4.39 28.64 2.87
N GLY A 16 4.76 27.38 2.96
CA GLY A 16 3.89 26.30 3.42
C GLY A 16 4.61 24.96 3.35
N ALA A 17 4.44 24.12 4.37
CA ALA A 17 4.95 22.76 4.33
C ALA A 17 4.27 22.00 3.18
N THR A 18 5.05 21.35 2.32
CA THR A 18 4.51 20.40 1.35
C THR A 18 4.19 19.11 2.08
N SER A 19 2.96 18.61 1.98
CA SER A 19 2.60 17.31 2.55
C SER A 19 3.56 16.24 2.06
N PRO A 20 4.14 15.43 2.95
CA PRO A 20 5.04 14.36 2.54
C PRO A 20 4.30 13.36 1.64
N PRO A 21 5.03 12.62 0.79
CA PRO A 21 4.47 11.53 0.01
C PRO A 21 3.66 10.54 0.86
N PHE A 22 2.57 10.02 0.31
CA PHE A 22 1.71 9.03 0.99
C PHE A 22 2.51 7.83 1.55
N ILE A 23 3.53 7.40 0.82
CA ILE A 23 4.42 6.31 1.22
C ILE A 23 5.11 6.57 2.56
N ASP A 24 5.42 7.82 2.91
CA ASP A 24 6.09 8.12 4.18
C ASP A 24 5.14 7.94 5.36
N TYR A 25 3.84 8.23 5.19
CA TYR A 25 2.83 7.89 6.17
C TYR A 25 2.70 6.37 6.37
N LEU A 26 2.72 5.59 5.27
CA LEU A 26 2.69 4.13 5.37
C LEU A 26 3.91 3.58 6.12
N LYS A 27 5.11 4.12 5.84
CA LYS A 27 6.34 3.73 6.57
C LYS A 27 6.20 4.00 8.08
N ASP A 28 5.65 5.15 8.46
CA ASP A 28 5.46 5.50 9.86
C ASP A 28 4.43 4.60 10.56
N ILE A 29 3.37 4.19 9.85
CA ILE A 29 2.44 3.18 10.34
C ILE A 29 3.19 1.87 10.53
N LEU A 30 3.89 1.35 9.51
CA LEU A 30 4.60 0.07 9.57
C LEU A 30 5.64 0.01 10.70
N ARG A 31 6.32 1.13 11.01
CA ARG A 31 7.26 1.22 12.16
C ARG A 31 6.61 0.97 13.52
N ARG A 32 5.30 1.20 13.65
CA ARG A 32 4.54 0.92 14.88
C ARG A 32 4.14 -0.55 15.01
N TYR A 33 4.37 -1.36 13.97
CA TYR A 33 4.06 -2.79 13.91
C TYR A 33 5.33 -3.62 13.59
N PRO A 34 6.38 -3.57 14.43
CA PRO A 34 7.70 -4.13 14.09
C PRO A 34 7.70 -5.66 13.96
N ASP A 35 6.82 -6.35 14.69
CA ASP A 35 6.92 -7.80 14.89
C ASP A 35 6.12 -8.63 13.86
N GLY A 36 5.42 -7.99 12.93
CA GLY A 36 4.67 -8.63 11.83
C GLY A 36 3.43 -9.45 12.25
N GLY A 37 3.44 -10.12 13.41
CA GLY A 37 2.34 -10.94 13.92
C GLY A 37 1.07 -10.14 14.24
N GLN A 38 1.19 -8.82 14.42
CA GLN A 38 0.06 -7.94 14.59
C GLN A 38 -0.75 -7.76 13.29
N ILE A 39 -0.14 -7.94 12.11
CA ILE A 39 -0.85 -7.93 10.82
C ILE A 39 -1.88 -9.07 10.76
N LEU A 40 -1.55 -10.26 11.25
CA LEU A 40 -2.50 -11.38 11.30
C LEU A 40 -3.68 -11.07 12.23
N LYS A 41 -3.42 -10.40 13.36
CA LYS A 41 -4.48 -9.99 14.29
C LYS A 41 -5.43 -8.98 13.66
N GLU A 42 -4.91 -7.97 12.97
CA GLU A 42 -5.71 -7.00 12.22
C GLU A 42 -6.53 -7.67 11.11
N LEU A 43 -5.96 -8.67 10.43
CA LEU A 43 -6.67 -9.43 9.39
C LEU A 43 -7.84 -10.24 9.96
N ILE A 44 -7.68 -10.83 11.15
CA ILE A 44 -8.74 -11.53 11.90
C ILE A 44 -9.79 -10.54 12.36
N GLN A 45 -9.40 -9.40 12.95
CA GLN A 45 -10.33 -8.36 13.38
C GLN A 45 -11.17 -7.83 12.22
N ASN A 46 -10.56 -7.56 11.06
CA ASN A 46 -11.28 -7.19 9.85
C ASN A 46 -12.30 -8.25 9.39
N ALA A 47 -12.08 -9.53 9.71
CA ALA A 47 -13.03 -10.59 9.38
C ALA A 47 -14.16 -10.66 10.42
N ASP A 48 -13.83 -10.54 11.71
CA ASP A 48 -14.78 -10.45 12.81
C ASP A 48 -15.73 -9.24 12.64
N ASP A 49 -15.17 -8.05 12.32
CA ASP A 49 -15.93 -6.84 12.00
C ASP A 49 -16.85 -7.01 10.79
N ALA A 50 -16.50 -7.91 9.86
CA ALA A 50 -17.31 -8.28 8.70
C ALA A 50 -18.35 -9.38 9.01
N GLY A 51 -18.37 -9.90 10.24
CA GLY A 51 -19.29 -10.95 10.68
C GLY A 51 -18.87 -12.36 10.27
N ALA A 52 -17.59 -12.58 9.99
CA ALA A 52 -17.06 -13.90 9.62
C ALA A 52 -17.25 -14.90 10.75
N THR A 53 -17.59 -16.14 10.39
CA THR A 53 -17.67 -17.23 11.37
C THR A 53 -16.39 -18.06 11.37
N GLU A 54 -15.65 -18.01 10.26
CA GLU A 54 -14.38 -18.71 10.09
C GLU A 54 -13.39 -17.84 9.30
N VAL A 55 -12.12 -17.93 9.69
CA VAL A 55 -11.00 -17.26 9.02
C VAL A 55 -9.96 -18.32 8.67
N VAL A 56 -9.67 -18.43 7.37
CA VAL A 56 -8.65 -19.37 6.87
C VAL A 56 -7.49 -18.59 6.27
N PHE A 57 -6.28 -18.84 6.78
CA PHE A 57 -5.03 -18.35 6.21
C PHE A 57 -4.40 -19.42 5.33
N ILE A 58 -4.09 -19.05 4.09
CA ILE A 58 -3.50 -19.95 3.10
C ILE A 58 -2.14 -19.40 2.69
N HIS A 59 -1.09 -20.20 2.91
CA HIS A 59 0.22 -19.98 2.30
C HIS A 59 0.24 -20.65 0.94
N ASP A 60 0.18 -19.87 -0.13
CA ASP A 60 0.16 -20.35 -1.49
C ASP A 60 1.53 -20.17 -2.14
N ASP A 61 2.25 -21.29 -2.30
CA ASP A 61 3.59 -21.34 -2.90
C ASP A 61 3.59 -21.38 -4.44
N ARG A 62 2.42 -21.29 -5.07
CA ARG A 62 2.31 -21.33 -6.53
C ARG A 62 2.85 -20.04 -7.15
N ALA A 63 3.51 -20.18 -8.29
CA ALA A 63 3.84 -19.06 -9.18
C ALA A 63 2.85 -19.04 -10.36
N TYR A 64 2.31 -17.86 -10.64
CA TYR A 64 1.33 -17.65 -11.71
C TYR A 64 2.00 -17.18 -13.00
N GLY A 65 1.33 -17.43 -14.13
CA GLY A 65 1.83 -17.04 -15.45
C GLY A 65 1.81 -15.53 -15.67
N THR A 66 2.76 -15.04 -16.47
CA THR A 66 2.95 -13.59 -16.73
C THR A 66 2.50 -13.18 -18.14
N GLN A 67 1.85 -14.08 -18.87
CA GLN A 67 1.51 -13.91 -20.30
C GLN A 67 0.31 -12.98 -20.54
N ALA A 68 -0.51 -12.73 -19.52
CA ALA A 68 -1.75 -11.95 -19.62
C ALA A 68 -1.91 -10.99 -18.43
N LEU A 69 -0.90 -10.14 -18.22
CA LEU A 69 -0.91 -9.11 -17.18
C LEU A 69 -1.44 -7.78 -17.73
N TRP A 70 -2.07 -6.99 -16.85
CA TRP A 70 -2.50 -5.63 -17.20
C TRP A 70 -1.32 -4.70 -17.52
N ALA A 71 -0.19 -4.89 -16.84
CA ALA A 71 1.06 -4.18 -17.07
C ALA A 71 2.24 -5.11 -16.78
N GLU A 72 3.33 -4.96 -17.55
CA GLU A 72 4.54 -5.80 -17.45
C GLU A 72 5.17 -5.74 -16.04
N ASP A 73 5.18 -4.55 -15.41
CA ASP A 73 5.72 -4.33 -14.06
C ASP A 73 5.03 -5.15 -12.95
N LEU A 74 3.89 -5.79 -13.25
CA LEU A 74 3.15 -6.63 -12.31
C LEU A 74 3.68 -8.07 -12.22
N GLU A 75 4.60 -8.48 -13.10
CA GLU A 75 5.20 -9.82 -13.11
C GLU A 75 5.79 -10.20 -11.73
N LYS A 76 6.47 -9.26 -11.08
CA LYS A 76 7.07 -9.47 -9.75
C LYS A 76 6.08 -9.79 -8.63
N TYR A 77 4.78 -9.60 -8.85
CA TYR A 77 3.72 -9.89 -7.88
C TYR A 77 2.99 -11.23 -8.16
N GLN A 78 3.44 -12.03 -9.13
CA GLN A 78 2.84 -13.33 -9.49
C GLN A 78 3.44 -14.52 -8.71
N GLY A 79 4.25 -14.26 -7.68
CA GLY A 79 4.89 -15.30 -6.86
C GLY A 79 4.03 -15.76 -5.67
N ILE A 80 4.71 -16.22 -4.62
CA ILE A 80 4.13 -16.73 -3.38
C ILE A 80 3.26 -15.67 -2.70
N VAL A 81 2.07 -16.07 -2.22
CA VAL A 81 1.12 -15.17 -1.57
C VAL A 81 0.58 -15.79 -0.27
N LEU A 82 0.42 -14.94 0.75
CA LEU A 82 -0.41 -15.23 1.92
C LEU A 82 -1.82 -14.68 1.68
N ALA A 83 -2.82 -15.56 1.56
CA ALA A 83 -4.20 -15.18 1.35
C ALA A 83 -5.04 -15.33 2.62
N LYS A 84 -6.00 -14.41 2.82
CA LYS A 84 -7.06 -14.50 3.83
C LYS A 84 -8.38 -14.79 3.13
N MET A 85 -9.04 -15.88 3.48
CA MET A 85 -10.43 -16.14 3.08
C MET A 85 -11.37 -15.87 4.25
N VAL A 86 -12.53 -15.29 3.94
CA VAL A 86 -13.61 -14.97 4.88
C VAL A 86 -14.80 -15.86 4.54
N LEU A 87 -15.28 -16.64 5.51
CA LEU A 87 -16.38 -17.59 5.37
C LEU A 87 -17.54 -17.29 6.33
#